data_AF-A0A8E2I9K9-F1
#
_entry.id   AF-A0A8E2I9K9-F1
#
_cell.length_a   1.000
_cell.length_b   1.000
_cell.length_c   1.000
_cell.angle_alpha   90.00
_cell.angle_beta   90.00
_cell.angle_gamma   90.00
#
_symmetry.space_group_name_H-M   'P 1'
#
loop_
_entity.id
_entity.type
_entity.pdbx_description
1 polymer ?
#
loop_
_entity_poly.entity_id
_entity_poly.type
_entity_poly.pdbx_seq_one_letter_code
_entity_poly.pdbx_strand_id
1 'polypeptide(L)' 'MSKQERKWRRIYFWLMIFIYCIYGPVEILEYVLDDGNFPLSFIFVGLAIPFIRKNHLNKFNE' A
#
# COMPACT_ATOMS: atom_id res chain seq x y z
N MET A 1 -18.25 -6.19 13.14
CA MET A 1 -17.07 -6.59 12.35
C MET A 1 -16.77 -8.06 12.54
N SER A 2 -16.61 -8.80 11.46
CA SER A 2 -16.23 -10.21 11.55
C SER A 2 -14.79 -10.37 12.06
N LYS A 3 -14.44 -11.53 12.65
CA LYS A 3 -13.05 -11.82 13.06
C LYS A 3 -12.09 -11.74 11.87
N GLN A 4 -12.56 -12.15 10.68
CA GLN A 4 -11.79 -12.07 9.43
C GLN A 4 -11.56 -10.62 9.00
N GLU A 5 -12.59 -9.77 9.05
CA GLU A 5 -12.50 -8.37 8.70
C GLU A 5 -11.48 -7.62 9.59
N ARG A 6 -11.50 -7.89 10.91
CA ARG A 6 -10.51 -7.31 11.85
C ARG A 6 -9.08 -7.77 11.54
N LYS A 7 -8.89 -9.03 11.13
CA LYS A 7 -7.60 -9.57 10.70
C LYS A 7 -7.11 -8.86 9.43
N TRP A 8 -7.96 -8.73 8.43
CA TRP A 8 -7.61 -8.05 7.17
C TRP A 8 -7.32 -6.57 7.36
N ARG A 9 -8.07 -5.85 8.21
CA ARG A 9 -7.75 -4.46 8.57
C ARG A 9 -6.33 -4.31 9.12
N ARG A 10 -5.86 -5.24 9.96
CA ARG A 10 -4.48 -5.23 10.47
C ARG A 10 -3.45 -5.54 9.38
N ILE A 11 -3.73 -6.49 8.50
CA ILE A 11 -2.84 -6.81 7.36
C ILE A 11 -2.66 -5.57 6.48
N TYR A 12 -3.77 -4.92 6.09
CA TYR A 12 -3.72 -3.69 5.30
C TYR A 12 -2.98 -2.56 6.01
N PHE A 13 -3.13 -2.43 7.34
CA PHE A 13 -2.41 -1.43 8.10
C PHE A 13 -0.89 -1.62 8.00
N TRP A 14 -0.40 -2.84 8.25
CA TRP A 14 1.02 -3.16 8.12
C TRP A 14 1.53 -3.02 6.69
N LEU A 15 0.74 -3.44 5.71
CA LEU A 15 1.07 -3.31 4.29
C LEU A 15 1.19 -1.84 3.88
N MET A 16 0.29 -0.97 4.34
CA MET A 16 0.36 0.47 4.09
C MET A 16 1.61 1.07 4.74
N ILE A 17 1.94 0.71 5.99
CA ILE A 17 3.19 1.16 6.62
C ILE A 17 4.40 0.75 5.78
N PHE A 18 4.48 -0.51 5.37
CA PHE A 18 5.57 -0.97 4.53
C PHE A 18 5.69 -0.17 3.23
N ILE A 19 4.57 0.05 2.54
CA ILE A 19 4.57 0.74 1.25
C ILE A 19 4.95 2.22 1.38
N TYR A 20 4.38 2.94 2.36
CA TYR A 20 4.60 4.38 2.47
C TYR A 20 5.83 4.75 3.29
N CYS A 21 6.24 3.93 4.27
CA CYS A 21 7.35 4.26 5.16
C CYS A 21 8.65 3.56 4.79
N ILE A 22 8.62 2.50 3.97
CA ILE A 22 9.81 1.75 3.58
C ILE A 22 9.97 1.77 2.06
N TYR A 23 9.04 1.16 1.33
CA TYR A 23 9.16 1.01 -0.12
C TYR A 23 9.20 2.36 -0.86
N GLY A 24 8.27 3.27 -0.56
CA GLY A 24 8.22 4.60 -1.18
C GLY A 24 9.49 5.42 -0.96
N PRO A 25 9.98 5.55 0.29
CA PRO A 25 11.24 6.22 0.55
C PRO A 25 12.44 5.60 -0.17
N VAL A 26 12.51 4.26 -0.26
CA VAL A 26 13.58 3.57 -1.01
C VAL A 26 13.52 3.92 -2.49
N GLU A 27 12.35 3.85 -3.11
CA GLU A 27 12.16 4.19 -4.52
C GLU A 27 12.48 5.67 -4.81
N ILE A 28 12.14 6.58 -3.88
CA ILE A 28 12.50 7.99 -3.99
C ILE A 28 14.02 8.18 -3.85
N LEU A 29 14.66 7.46 -2.93
CA LEU A 29 16.12 7.52 -2.75
C LEU A 29 16.85 6.99 -3.99
N GLU A 30 16.41 5.87 -4.57
CA GLU A 30 16.97 5.33 -5.81
C GLU A 30 16.81 6.34 -6.96
N TYR A 31 15.63 6.95 -7.12
CA TYR A 31 15.41 7.99 -8.11
C TYR A 31 16.33 9.21 -7.93
N VAL A 32 16.57 9.64 -6.70
CA VAL A 32 17.38 10.83 -6.40
C VAL A 32 18.89 10.56 -6.44
N LEU A 33 19.33 9.35 -6.07
CA LEU A 33 20.75 9.04 -5.85
C LEU A 33 21.42 8.27 -6.98
N ASP A 34 20.67 7.53 -7.81
CA ASP A 34 21.23 6.58 -8.78
C ASP A 34 20.89 6.94 -10.25
N ASP A 35 20.54 8.21 -10.52
CA ASP A 35 19.97 8.65 -11.81
C ASP A 35 18.83 7.72 -12.29
N GLY A 36 18.09 7.19 -11.32
CA GLY A 36 17.06 6.17 -11.54
C GLY A 36 15.87 6.70 -12.35
N ASN A 37 15.15 5.78 -13.00
CA ASN A 37 13.90 6.14 -13.67
C ASN A 37 12.84 6.59 -12.66
N PHE A 38 11.96 7.49 -13.09
CA PHE A 38 10.86 7.95 -12.26
C PHE A 38 10.00 6.77 -11.75
N PRO A 39 9.76 6.64 -10.44
CA PRO A 39 9.18 5.43 -9.83
C PRO A 39 7.66 5.38 -10.02
N LEU A 40 7.21 5.17 -11.26
CA LEU A 40 5.79 5.05 -11.61
C LEU A 40 5.11 3.89 -10.87
N SER A 41 5.83 2.79 -10.68
CA SER A 41 5.42 1.62 -9.89
C SER A 41 4.93 2.02 -8.50
N PHE A 42 5.72 2.83 -7.79
CA PHE A 42 5.38 3.32 -6.46
C PHE A 42 4.09 4.14 -6.47
N ILE A 43 3.88 5.01 -7.45
CA ILE A 43 2.66 5.82 -7.56
C ILE A 43 1.43 4.93 -7.76
N PHE A 44 1.51 3.97 -8.70
CA PHE A 44 0.40 3.06 -8.95
C PHE A 44 0.09 2.20 -7.73
N VAL A 45 1.11 1.65 -7.07
CA VAL A 45 0.94 0.83 -5.85
C VAL A 45 0.39 1.66 -4.70
N GLY A 46 0.94 2.87 -4.49
CA GLY A 46 0.51 3.81 -3.46
C GLY A 46 -0.94 4.26 -3.62
N LEU A 47 -1.46 4.32 -4.84
CA LEU A 47 -2.87 4.60 -5.10
C LEU A 47 -3.74 3.33 -5.05
N ALA A 48 -3.29 2.22 -5.62
CA ALA A 48 -4.07 0.99 -5.75
C ALA A 48 -4.41 0.37 -4.39
N ILE A 49 -3.48 0.37 -3.43
CA ILE A 49 -3.63 -0.28 -2.13
C ILE A 49 -4.83 0.26 -1.33
N PRO A 50 -5.03 1.58 -1.19
CA PRO A 50 -6.25 2.15 -0.62
C PRO A 50 -7.55 1.66 -1.27
N PHE A 51 -7.60 1.60 -2.60
CA PHE A 51 -8.78 1.14 -3.33
C PHE A 51 -9.04 -0.35 -3.12
N ILE A 52 -8.00 -1.18 -3.19
CA ILE A 52 -8.09 -2.62 -2.93
C ILE A 52 -8.57 -2.87 -1.50
N ARG A 53 -8.01 -2.15 -0.52
CA ARG A 53 -8.44 -2.21 0.88
C ARG A 53 -9.93 -1.87 1.00
N LYS A 54 -10.38 -0.77 0.40
CA LYS A 54 -11.79 -0.33 0.47
C LYS A 54 -12.72 -1.39 -0.14
N ASN A 55 -12.40 -1.88 -1.34
CA ASN A 55 -13.20 -2.88 -2.04
C ASN A 55 -13.26 -4.20 -1.26
N HIS A 56 -12.11 -4.71 -0.79
CA HIS A 56 -12.06 -5.96 -0.05
C HIS A 56 -12.79 -5.87 1.31
N LEU A 57 -12.65 -4.75 2.03
CA LEU A 57 -13.35 -4.57 3.30
C LEU A 57 -14.87 -4.42 3.12
N ASN A 58 -15.33 -3.82 2.01
CA ASN A 58 -16.75 -3.71 1.70
C ASN A 58 -17.41 -5.08 1.47
N LYS A 59 -16.70 -6.03 0.87
CA LYS A 59 -17.20 -7.41 0.67
C LYS A 59 -17.51 -8.17 1.96
N PHE A 60 -17.07 -7.69 3.13
CA PHE A 60 -17.45 -8.28 4.42
C PHE A 60 -18.74 -7.68 5.01
N ASN A 61 -19.24 -6.59 4.43
CA ASN A 61 -20.46 -5.90 4.86
C ASN A 61 -21.64 -6.08 3.88
N GLU A 62 -21.37 -6.59 2.67
CA GLU A 62 -22.38 -7.16 1.76
C GLU A 62 -22.73 -8.59 2.18
#